data_AF-A0A523VVE8-F1
#
_entry.id   AF-A0A523VVE8-F1
#
_cell.length_a   1.000
_cell.length_b   1.000
_cell.length_c   1.000
_cell.angle_alpha   90.00
_cell.angle_beta   90.00
_cell.angle_gamma   90.00
#
_symmetry.space_group_name_H-M   'P 1'
#
loop_
_entity.id
_entity.type
_entity.pdbx_description
1 polymer ?
#
loop_
_entity_poly.entity_id
_entity_poly.type
_entity_poly.pdbx_seq_one_letter_code
_entity_poly.pdbx_strand_id
1 'polypeptide(L)'
;YGCYVMPILHGDRLIGRIDPEMNRREEVLKVNAVYAESDAPVTEKTGKMVADAINELGSFLGAKEIVYGKKIPTRWKSQLS
;
A
#
# COMPACT_ATOMS: atom_id res chain seq x y z
N TYR A 1 20.07 -1.69 -3.51
CA TYR A 1 18.76 -1.10 -3.82
C TYR A 1 17.86 -1.37 -2.63
N GLY A 2 17.66 -0.41 -1.74
CA GLY A 2 16.93 -0.64 -0.49
C GLY A 2 15.42 -0.63 -0.75
N CYS A 3 14.70 -1.64 -0.24
CA CYS A 3 13.24 -1.56 -0.11
C CYS A 3 12.91 -0.34 0.75
N TYR A 4 12.23 0.64 0.16
CA TYR A 4 11.79 1.82 0.90
C TYR A 4 10.40 1.54 1.45
N VAL A 5 10.35 1.21 2.74
CA VAL A 5 9.07 1.00 3.43
C VAL A 5 8.39 2.36 3.63
N MET A 6 7.28 2.60 2.94
CA MET A 6 6.55 3.88 3.03
C MET A 6 5.53 3.85 4.17
N PRO A 7 5.47 4.90 5.02
CA PRO A 7 4.45 5.04 6.03
C PRO A 7 3.07 5.33 5.41
N ILE A 8 2.03 4.70 5.94
CA ILE A 8 0.64 5.06 5.71
C ILE A 8 0.21 5.96 6.87
N LEU A 9 -0.10 7.21 6.56
CA LEU A 9 -0.59 8.19 7.54
C LEU A 9 -2.10 8.38 7.41
N HIS A 10 -2.78 8.49 8.54
CA HIS A 10 -4.17 8.92 8.61
C HIS A 10 -4.25 10.13 9.56
N GLY A 11 -4.27 11.33 8.98
CA GLY A 11 -4.01 12.56 9.72
C GLY A 11 -2.55 12.62 10.16
N ASP A 12 -2.33 12.75 11.47
CA ASP A 12 -1.03 12.76 12.14
C ASP A 12 -0.58 11.37 12.62
N ARG A 13 -1.42 10.33 12.44
CA ARG A 13 -1.15 8.98 12.95
C ARG A 13 -0.57 8.07 11.89
N LEU A 14 0.52 7.40 12.24
CA LEU A 14 1.02 6.26 11.49
C LEU A 14 0.10 5.06 11.74
N ILE A 15 -0.59 4.61 10.69
CA ILE A 15 -1.53 3.48 10.78
C ILE A 15 -1.00 2.22 10.08
N GLY A 16 0.10 2.33 9.35
CA GLY A 16 0.67 1.18 8.68
C GLY A 16 1.88 1.53 7.84
N ARG A 17 2.39 0.52 7.14
CA ARG A 17 3.56 0.58 6.28
C ARG A 17 3.33 -0.28 5.05
N ILE A 18 3.84 0.15 3.90
CA ILE A 18 3.86 -0.64 2.67
C ILE A 18 5.30 -0.90 2.24
N ASP A 19 5.52 -2.03 1.57
CA ASP A 19 6.77 -2.37 0.89
C ASP A 19 6.56 -2.31 -0.64
N PRO A 20 6.60 -1.10 -1.24
CA PRO A 20 6.43 -0.89 -2.67
C PRO A 20 7.74 -1.08 -3.44
N GLU A 21 7.63 -1.69 -4.61
CA GLU A 21 8.72 -1.89 -5.55
C GLU A 21 8.24 -1.54 -6.95
N MET A 22 8.79 -0.48 -7.52
CA MET A 22 8.45 -0.05 -8.88
C MET A 22 9.31 -0.76 -9.91
N ASN A 23 8.70 -1.61 -10.73
CA ASN A 23 9.32 -2.12 -11.94
C ASN A 23 9.10 -1.11 -13.09
N ARG A 24 10.10 -0.25 -13.31
CA ARG A 24 10.03 0.78 -14.37
C ARG A 24 10.01 0.21 -15.79
N ARG A 25 10.48 -1.02 -16.00
CA ARG A 25 10.50 -1.64 -17.33
C ARG A 25 9.12 -2.13 -17.74
N GLU A 26 8.40 -2.72 -16.79
CA GLU A 26 7.06 -3.25 -17.00
C GLU A 26 5.97 -2.22 -16.65
N GLU A 27 6.37 -1.07 -16.09
CA GLU A 27 5.45 -0.04 -15.58
C GLU A 27 4.49 -0.61 -14.52
N VAL A 28 4.99 -1.51 -13.67
CA VAL A 28 4.22 -2.17 -12.61
C VAL A 28 4.72 -1.73 -11.24
N LEU A 29 3.81 -1.23 -10.39
CA LEU A 29 4.08 -1.04 -8.97
C LEU A 29 3.68 -2.29 -8.20
N LYS A 30 4.68 -3.03 -7.71
CA LYS A 30 4.45 -4.21 -6.89
C LYS A 30 4.43 -3.82 -5.41
N VAL A 31 3.34 -4.11 -4.72
CA VAL A 31 3.24 -3.92 -3.26
C VAL A 31 3.52 -5.27 -2.60
N ASN A 32 4.78 -5.54 -2.26
CA ASN A 32 5.23 -6.83 -1.73
C ASN A 32 4.55 -7.19 -0.40
N ALA A 33 4.35 -6.20 0.46
CA ALA A 33 3.67 -6.35 1.73
C ALA A 33 2.97 -5.06 2.19
N VAL A 34 1.89 -5.24 2.94
CA VAL A 34 1.22 -4.19 3.71
C VAL A 34 1.23 -4.61 5.18
N TYR A 35 1.59 -3.68 6.06
CA TYR A 35 1.66 -3.86 7.50
C TYR A 35 0.71 -2.84 8.13
N ALA A 36 -0.20 -3.30 8.98
CA ALA A 36 -0.99 -2.42 9.83
C ALA A 36 -0.29 -2.26 11.18
N GLU A 37 -0.28 -1.05 11.73
CA GLU A 37 0.11 -0.85 13.13
C GLU A 37 -0.95 -1.44 14.08
N SER A 38 -0.56 -1.78 15.31
CA SER A 38 -1.44 -2.47 16.26
C SER A 38 -2.66 -1.65 16.69
N ASP A 39 -2.54 -0.34 16.64
CA ASP A 39 -3.58 0.64 16.98
C ASP A 39 -4.29 1.22 15.75
N ALA A 40 -3.97 0.71 14.55
CA ALA A 40 -4.55 1.17 13.31
C ALA A 40 -6.08 0.94 13.33
N PRO A 41 -6.89 1.93 12.95
CA PRO A 41 -8.32 1.73 12.81
C PRO A 41 -8.57 0.78 11.64
N VAL A 42 -8.83 -0.50 11.92
CA VAL A 42 -8.96 -1.54 10.89
C VAL A 42 -10.40 -1.59 10.36
N THR A 43 -10.84 -0.50 9.73
CA THR A 43 -12.17 -0.34 9.12
C THR A 43 -12.10 -0.40 7.59
N GLU A 44 -13.23 -0.65 6.92
CA GLU A 44 -13.32 -0.59 5.45
C GLU A 44 -12.90 0.78 4.90
N LYS A 45 -13.29 1.86 5.58
CA LYS A 45 -12.90 3.23 5.22
C LYS A 45 -11.37 3.38 5.20
N THR A 46 -10.69 2.85 6.23
CA THR A 46 -9.23 2.87 6.31
C THR A 46 -8.59 2.04 5.19
N GLY A 47 -9.13 0.84 4.92
CA GLY A 47 -8.66 0.01 3.80
C GLY A 47 -8.78 0.73 2.45
N LYS A 48 -9.89 1.45 2.22
CA LYS A 48 -10.08 2.26 1.01
C LYS A 48 -9.07 3.41 0.92
N MET A 49 -8.86 4.16 2.00
CA MET A 49 -7.86 5.23 2.02
C MET A 49 -6.44 4.71 1.74
N VAL A 50 -6.10 3.52 2.24
CA VAL A 50 -4.82 2.86 1.94
C VAL A 50 -4.72 2.52 0.45
N ALA A 51 -5.78 1.96 -0.13
CA ALA A 51 -5.83 1.64 -1.55
C ALA A 51 -5.70 2.89 -2.43
N ASP A 52 -6.43 3.96 -2.09
CA ASP A 52 -6.38 5.24 -2.81
C ASP A 52 -4.96 5.83 -2.77
N ALA A 53 -4.28 5.83 -1.61
CA ALA A 53 -2.91 6.30 -1.49
C ALA A 53 -1.91 5.46 -2.31
N ILE A 54 -2.10 4.14 -2.40
CA ILE A 54 -1.28 3.26 -3.23
C ILE A 54 -1.52 3.54 -4.72
N ASN A 55 -2.76 3.81 -5.13
CA ASN A 55 -3.11 4.20 -6.49
C ASN A 55 -2.50 5.55 -6.89
N GLU A 56 -2.52 6.54 -5.98
CA GLU A 56 -1.87 7.83 -6.17
C GLU A 56 -0.35 7.67 -6.32
N LEU A 57 0.28 6.84 -5.47
CA LEU A 57 1.70 6.50 -5.60
C LEU A 57 2.02 5.85 -6.94
N GLY A 58 1.20 4.87 -7.36
CA GLY A 58 1.34 4.22 -8.67
C GLY A 58 1.28 5.24 -9.80
N SER A 59 0.28 6.11 -9.78
CA SER A 59 0.10 7.18 -10.78
C SER A 59 1.28 8.15 -10.80
N PHE A 60 1.77 8.57 -9.63
CA PHE A 60 2.93 9.45 -9.50
C PHE A 60 4.22 8.82 -10.04
N LEU A 61 4.40 7.51 -9.84
CA LEU A 61 5.55 6.76 -10.34
C LEU A 61 5.41 6.33 -11.81
N GLY A 62 4.25 6.55 -12.44
CA GLY A 62 3.96 6.15 -13.81
C GLY A 62 3.65 4.67 -13.98
N ALA A 63 3.18 3.99 -12.93
CA ALA A 63 2.71 2.62 -13.02
C ALA A 63 1.37 2.54 -13.76
N LYS A 64 1.28 1.60 -14.71
CA LYS A 64 0.05 1.24 -15.42
C LYS A 64 -0.71 0.12 -14.73
N GLU A 65 -0.03 -0.64 -13.89
CA GLU A 65 -0.61 -1.74 -13.12
C GLU A 65 -0.05 -1.74 -11.70
N ILE A 66 -0.89 -2.13 -10.74
CA ILE A 66 -0.52 -2.32 -9.35
C ILE A 66 -0.80 -3.77 -8.98
N VAL A 67 0.21 -4.48 -8.49
CA VAL A 67 0.10 -5.89 -8.13
C VAL A 67 0.40 -6.04 -6.64
N TYR A 68 -0.51 -6.66 -5.92
CA TYR A 68 -0.36 -6.92 -4.50
C TYR A 68 0.26 -8.29 -4.22
N GLY A 69 1.24 -8.31 -3.32
CA GLY A 69 1.84 -9.53 -2.80
C GLY A 69 0.94 -10.27 -1.82
N LYS A 70 1.40 -11.44 -1.35
CA LYS A 70 0.59 -12.31 -0.48
C LYS A 70 0.42 -11.78 0.95
N LYS A 71 1.26 -10.83 1.37
CA LYS A 71 1.34 -10.35 2.75
C LYS A 71 0.53 -9.06 2.93
N ILE A 72 -0.79 -9.21 2.97
CA ILE A 72 -1.75 -8.13 3.22
C ILE A 72 -2.51 -8.46 4.51
N PRO A 73 -2.75 -7.50 5.43
CA PRO A 73 -3.54 -7.75 6.62
C PRO A 73 -4.93 -8.25 6.23
N THR A 74 -5.39 -9.33 6.87
CA THR A 74 -6.66 -10.01 6.52
C THR A 74 -7.85 -9.05 6.44
N ARG A 75 -7.86 -8.00 7.27
CA ARG A 75 -8.94 -7.02 7.33
C ARG A 75 -8.90 -5.93 6.26
N TRP A 76 -7.80 -5.78 5.51
CA TRP A 76 -7.70 -4.87 4.36
C TRP A 76 -7.69 -5.60 3.01
N LYS A 77 -7.60 -6.93 3.02
CA LYS A 77 -7.59 -7.76 1.81
C LYS A 77 -8.76 -7.51 0.86
N SER A 78 -9.95 -7.19 1.38
CA SER A 78 -11.13 -6.91 0.54
C SER A 78 -11.06 -5.58 -0.22
N GLN A 79 -10.14 -4.69 0.14
CA GLN A 79 -9.97 -3.37 -0.48
C GLN A 79 -8.68 -3.27 -1.30
N LEU A 80 -7.75 -4.23 -1.14
CA LEU A 80 -6.42 -4.27 -1.76
C LEU A 80 -6.27 -5.46 -2.71
N SER A 81 -7.35 -5.80 -3.41
CA SER A 81 -7.44 -6.95 -4.32
C SER A 81 -7.35 -6.52 -5.77
#